data_AF-A0A943JTN3-F1
#
_entry.id   AF-A0A943JTN3-F1
#
_cell.length_a   1.000
_cell.length_b   1.000
_cell.length_c   1.000
_cell.angle_alpha   90.00
_cell.angle_beta   90.00
_cell.angle_gamma   90.00
#
_symmetry.space_group_name_H-M   'P 1'
#
loop_
_entity.id
_entity.type
_entity.pdbx_description
1 polymer ?
#
loop_
_entity_poly.entity_id
_entity_poly.type
_entity_poly.pdbx_seq_one_letter_code
_entity_poly.pdbx_strand_id
1 'polypeptide(L)'
;MIWVIGGTKDSREFLEKFASDDKDIIVTTATEYGGKLLEGLPVKVVCRKLTKDEMESFALENKVTTIVDISHPYAVEVSSNAIEVAEKLSLKYYRFEREEIKINPKKYSEFYSIDELIKYCETLEGNILVTLGSNNIERFKDSENLEKYYFRILPKWDMVKRCEEFGILPKNIIAMQGPFTQNMNEAMIEQIDAKYFVTKRAGNTGGEREKIDACDRKGIEVIFLDRPAMRYPNQSNTIDELIEKIEL
;
A
#
# COMPACT_ATOMS: atom_id res chain seq x y z
N MET A 1 -7.64 -13.86 -25.04
CA MET A 1 -6.46 -13.85 -24.15
C MET A 1 -6.84 -13.21 -22.83
N ILE A 2 -6.54 -13.87 -21.71
CA ILE A 2 -6.70 -13.33 -20.36
C ILE A 2 -5.36 -12.75 -19.92
N TRP A 3 -5.37 -11.48 -19.52
CA TRP A 3 -4.19 -10.82 -18.98
C TRP A 3 -4.31 -10.70 -17.46
N VAL A 4 -3.38 -11.34 -16.73
CA VAL A 4 -3.28 -11.26 -15.28
C VAL A 4 -2.22 -10.23 -14.88
N ILE A 5 -2.60 -9.26 -14.06
CA ILE A 5 -1.64 -8.36 -13.41
C ILE A 5 -1.31 -8.98 -12.05
N GLY A 6 -0.07 -9.41 -11.84
CA GLY A 6 0.27 -10.25 -10.69
C GLY A 6 1.71 -10.09 -10.19
N GLY A 7 2.22 -11.14 -9.55
CA GLY A 7 3.51 -11.15 -8.86
C GLY A 7 3.37 -11.18 -7.33
N THR A 8 2.23 -11.62 -6.83
CA THR A 8 1.90 -11.86 -5.43
C THR A 8 1.67 -13.36 -5.19
N LYS A 9 1.64 -13.80 -3.92
CA LYS A 9 1.23 -15.18 -3.59
C LYS A 9 -0.20 -15.46 -4.05
N ASP A 10 -1.07 -14.45 -4.00
CA ASP A 10 -2.45 -14.51 -4.50
C ASP A 10 -2.52 -14.84 -5.98
N SER A 11 -1.69 -14.17 -6.79
CA SER A 11 -1.65 -14.44 -8.23
C SER A 11 -1.18 -15.87 -8.53
N ARG A 12 -0.29 -16.44 -7.69
CA ARG A 12 0.11 -17.83 -7.81
C ARG A 12 -1.05 -18.77 -7.48
N GLU A 13 -1.71 -18.56 -6.34
CA GLU A 13 -2.85 -19.36 -5.88
C GLU A 13 -4.00 -19.35 -6.92
N PHE A 14 -4.31 -18.18 -7.48
CA PHE A 14 -5.26 -18.03 -8.57
C PHE A 14 -4.87 -18.87 -9.77
N LEU A 15 -3.64 -18.72 -10.27
CA LEU A 15 -3.17 -19.38 -11.47
C LEU A 15 -3.03 -20.90 -11.28
N GLU A 16 -2.72 -21.39 -10.07
CA GLU A 16 -2.73 -22.83 -9.76
C GLU A 16 -4.12 -23.46 -9.89
N LYS A 17 -5.19 -22.70 -9.60
CA LYS A 17 -6.58 -23.16 -9.72
C LYS A 17 -7.19 -22.89 -11.10
N PHE A 18 -6.81 -21.78 -11.72
CA PHE A 18 -7.48 -21.26 -12.91
C PHE A 18 -6.76 -21.58 -14.21
N ALA A 19 -5.43 -21.68 -14.21
CA ALA A 19 -4.67 -21.92 -15.44
C ALA A 19 -4.80 -23.38 -15.88
N SER A 20 -5.03 -23.56 -17.17
CA SER A 20 -5.18 -24.86 -17.81
C SER A 20 -4.79 -24.74 -19.29
N ASP A 21 -4.47 -25.86 -19.94
CA ASP A 21 -3.95 -25.86 -21.31
C ASP A 21 -4.93 -25.29 -22.37
N ASP A 22 -6.22 -25.20 -22.03
CA ASP A 22 -7.28 -24.62 -22.86
C ASP A 22 -7.46 -23.10 -22.67
N LYS A 23 -6.74 -22.48 -21.72
CA LYS A 23 -6.84 -21.05 -21.42
C LYS A 23 -5.57 -20.30 -21.84
N ASP A 24 -5.75 -19.36 -22.77
CA ASP A 24 -4.69 -18.41 -23.15
C ASP A 24 -4.49 -17.34 -22.07
N ILE A 25 -3.45 -17.50 -21.25
CA ILE A 25 -3.12 -16.59 -20.14
C ILE A 25 -1.73 -15.97 -20.32
N ILE A 26 -1.66 -14.65 -20.20
CA ILE A 26 -0.41 -13.89 -20.07
C ILE A 26 -0.38 -13.12 -18.76
N VAL A 27 0.75 -13.12 -18.07
CA VAL A 27 0.92 -12.49 -16.75
C VAL A 27 1.98 -11.41 -16.81
N THR A 28 1.70 -10.24 -16.25
CA THR A 28 2.70 -9.17 -16.07
C THR A 28 3.02 -8.98 -14.61
N THR A 29 4.30 -8.84 -14.28
CA THR A 29 4.78 -8.56 -12.91
C THR A 29 5.67 -7.33 -12.90
N ALA A 30 5.60 -6.54 -11.82
CA ALA A 30 6.41 -5.32 -11.70
C ALA A 30 7.91 -5.59 -11.41
N THR A 31 8.26 -6.81 -11.00
CA THR A 31 9.61 -7.19 -10.55
C THR A 31 9.94 -8.62 -10.97
N GLU A 32 11.23 -8.91 -11.15
CA GLU A 32 11.71 -10.27 -11.41
C GLU A 32 11.33 -11.25 -10.30
N TYR A 33 11.38 -10.81 -9.03
CA TYR A 33 10.95 -11.62 -7.89
C TYR A 33 9.48 -12.06 -8.01
N GLY A 34 8.60 -11.15 -8.43
CA GLY A 34 7.20 -11.47 -8.70
C GLY A 34 7.06 -12.51 -9.82
N GLY A 35 7.92 -12.47 -10.85
CA GLY A 35 7.98 -13.49 -11.88
C GLY A 35 8.40 -14.87 -11.34
N LYS A 36 9.41 -14.92 -10.45
CA LYS A 36 9.86 -16.17 -9.82
C LYS A 36 8.76 -16.87 -9.03
N LEU A 37 7.83 -16.13 -8.43
CA LEU A 37 6.69 -16.72 -7.72
C LEU A 37 5.77 -17.54 -8.64
N LEU A 38 5.82 -17.30 -9.96
CA LEU A 38 4.96 -17.94 -10.95
C LEU A 38 5.69 -19.01 -11.77
N GLU A 39 6.96 -19.28 -11.47
CA GLU A 39 7.72 -20.36 -12.12
C GLU A 39 7.03 -21.72 -11.92
N GLY A 40 7.04 -22.54 -12.98
CA GLY A 40 6.43 -23.86 -13.01
C GLY A 40 4.94 -23.88 -13.38
N LEU A 41 4.30 -22.73 -13.53
CA LEU A 41 2.91 -22.65 -13.99
C LEU A 41 2.84 -22.59 -15.53
N PRO A 42 1.77 -23.13 -16.16
CA PRO A 42 1.61 -23.16 -17.60
C PRO A 42 1.14 -21.81 -18.16
N VAL A 43 1.89 -20.73 -17.89
CA VAL A 43 1.54 -19.36 -18.29
C VAL A 43 2.75 -18.60 -18.81
N LYS A 44 2.50 -17.63 -19.71
CA LYS A 44 3.55 -16.72 -20.18
C LYS A 44 3.71 -15.56 -19.20
N VAL A 45 4.93 -15.35 -18.69
CA VAL A 45 5.22 -14.27 -17.72
C VAL A 45 6.10 -13.18 -18.35
N VAL A 46 5.71 -11.92 -18.14
CA VAL A 46 6.45 -10.72 -18.58
C VAL A 46 6.80 -9.87 -17.36
N CYS A 47 8.09 -9.78 -17.03
CA CYS A 47 8.58 -9.09 -15.83
C CYS A 47 9.03 -7.66 -16.17
N ARG A 48 8.10 -6.71 -16.21
CA ARG A 48 8.41 -5.28 -16.33
C ARG A 48 7.26 -4.41 -15.81
N LYS A 49 7.59 -3.22 -15.31
CA LYS A 49 6.58 -2.19 -15.08
C LYS A 49 6.07 -1.69 -16.42
N LEU A 50 4.77 -1.47 -16.51
CA LEU A 50 4.10 -0.89 -17.67
C LEU A 50 3.54 0.48 -17.27
N THR A 51 3.79 1.49 -18.09
CA THR A 51 3.01 2.73 -18.03
C THR A 51 1.62 2.50 -18.61
N LYS A 52 0.69 3.44 -18.43
CA LYS A 52 -0.67 3.36 -18.99
C LYS A 52 -0.68 3.13 -20.51
N ASP A 53 0.13 3.87 -21.26
CA ASP A 53 0.22 3.75 -22.73
C ASP A 53 0.80 2.39 -23.15
N GLU A 54 1.74 1.86 -22.36
CA GLU A 54 2.28 0.52 -22.57
C GLU A 54 1.26 -0.58 -22.23
N MET A 55 0.42 -0.38 -21.20
CA MET A 55 -0.67 -1.29 -20.88
C MET A 55 -1.69 -1.36 -22.01
N GLU A 56 -2.05 -0.22 -22.61
CA GLU A 56 -2.95 -0.17 -23.76
C GLU A 56 -2.37 -0.91 -24.96
N SER A 57 -1.11 -0.61 -25.31
CA SER A 57 -0.41 -1.27 -26.42
C SER A 57 -0.28 -2.77 -26.18
N PHE A 58 0.08 -3.17 -24.95
CA PHE A 58 0.17 -4.57 -24.55
C PHE A 58 -1.16 -5.31 -24.69
N ALA A 59 -2.27 -4.68 -24.29
CA ALA A 59 -3.60 -5.26 -24.40
C ALA A 59 -4.01 -5.49 -25.87
N LEU A 60 -3.72 -4.53 -26.75
CA LEU A 60 -4.00 -4.63 -28.18
C LEU A 60 -3.13 -5.69 -28.87
N GLU A 61 -1.82 -5.68 -28.65
CA GLU A 61 -0.86 -6.62 -29.25
C GLU A 61 -1.18 -8.07 -28.91
N ASN A 62 -1.56 -8.33 -27.66
CA ASN A 62 -1.87 -9.67 -27.17
C ASN A 62 -3.35 -10.04 -27.31
N LYS A 63 -4.17 -9.19 -27.96
CA LYS A 63 -5.62 -9.41 -28.17
C LYS A 63 -6.33 -9.77 -26.86
N VAL A 64 -6.03 -8.99 -25.82
CA VAL A 64 -6.60 -9.17 -24.49
C VAL A 64 -8.11 -8.91 -24.57
N THR A 65 -8.88 -9.79 -23.94
CA THR A 65 -10.34 -9.66 -23.82
C THR A 65 -10.77 -9.47 -22.37
N THR A 66 -9.90 -9.85 -21.43
CA THR A 66 -10.18 -9.83 -19.99
C THR A 66 -8.92 -9.51 -19.23
N ILE A 67 -9.01 -8.55 -18.31
CA ILE A 67 -7.98 -8.20 -17.34
C ILE A 67 -8.40 -8.77 -15.98
N VAL A 68 -7.49 -9.52 -15.36
CA VAL A 68 -7.63 -10.01 -13.98
C VAL A 68 -6.54 -9.36 -13.15
N ASP A 69 -6.93 -8.39 -12.35
CA ASP A 69 -6.02 -7.63 -11.51
C ASP A 69 -5.91 -8.28 -10.13
N ILE A 70 -4.74 -8.87 -9.88
CA ILE A 70 -4.32 -9.49 -8.62
C ILE A 70 -3.05 -8.80 -8.11
N SER A 71 -2.86 -7.53 -8.50
CA SER A 71 -1.77 -6.71 -7.98
C SER A 71 -1.97 -6.44 -6.49
N HIS A 72 -0.86 -6.11 -5.80
CA HIS A 72 -0.92 -5.83 -4.36
C HIS A 72 -1.97 -4.74 -4.06
N PRO A 73 -2.71 -4.81 -2.94
CA PRO A 73 -3.62 -3.75 -2.47
C PRO A 73 -3.08 -2.31 -2.51
N TYR A 74 -1.75 -2.10 -2.42
CA TYR A 74 -1.12 -0.77 -2.49
C TYR A 74 -0.73 -0.33 -3.91
N ALA A 75 -0.92 -1.18 -4.92
CA ALA A 75 -0.63 -0.87 -6.32
C ALA A 75 -1.80 -0.09 -6.98
N VAL A 76 -2.21 1.00 -6.33
CA VAL A 76 -3.36 1.85 -6.71
C VAL A 76 -3.16 2.39 -8.14
N GLU A 77 -1.98 2.90 -8.47
CA GLU A 77 -1.69 3.45 -9.80
C GLU A 77 -1.85 2.40 -10.92
N VAL A 78 -1.33 1.18 -10.70
CA VAL A 78 -1.43 0.07 -11.66
C VAL A 78 -2.89 -0.30 -11.89
N SER A 79 -3.66 -0.38 -10.80
CA SER A 79 -5.07 -0.76 -10.86
C SER A 79 -5.91 0.32 -11.55
N SER A 80 -5.67 1.60 -11.24
CA SER A 80 -6.31 2.74 -11.90
C SER A 80 -6.04 2.75 -13.41
N ASN A 81 -4.77 2.59 -13.81
CA ASN A 81 -4.39 2.53 -15.22
C ASN A 81 -5.05 1.36 -15.94
N ALA A 82 -5.11 0.18 -15.29
CA ALA A 82 -5.73 -1.01 -15.86
C ALA A 82 -7.25 -0.86 -16.04
N ILE A 83 -7.94 -0.20 -15.10
CA ILE A 83 -9.37 0.13 -15.22
C ILE A 83 -9.59 1.06 -16.40
N GLU A 84 -8.82 2.15 -16.52
CA GLU A 84 -8.96 3.11 -17.62
C GLU A 84 -8.67 2.46 -18.99
N VAL A 85 -7.69 1.56 -19.08
CA VAL A 85 -7.41 0.78 -20.29
C VAL A 85 -8.56 -0.18 -20.59
N ALA A 86 -9.11 -0.87 -19.58
CA ALA A 86 -10.25 -1.76 -19.77
C ALA A 86 -11.48 -1.02 -20.29
N GLU A 87 -11.79 0.15 -19.73
CA GLU A 87 -12.90 0.99 -20.19
C GLU A 87 -12.68 1.46 -21.63
N LYS A 88 -11.50 2.00 -21.93
CA LYS A 88 -11.16 2.51 -23.27
C LYS A 88 -11.26 1.44 -24.34
N LEU A 89 -10.80 0.22 -24.04
CA LEU A 89 -10.77 -0.90 -24.98
C LEU A 89 -11.99 -1.83 -24.86
N SER A 90 -12.97 -1.50 -24.01
CA SER A 90 -14.17 -2.31 -23.75
C SER A 90 -13.84 -3.76 -23.31
N LEU A 91 -12.83 -3.91 -22.46
CA LEU A 91 -12.39 -5.20 -21.91
C LEU A 91 -13.16 -5.51 -20.62
N LYS A 92 -13.36 -6.80 -20.34
CA LYS A 92 -13.81 -7.21 -19.00
C LYS A 92 -12.68 -6.96 -17.99
N TYR A 93 -13.00 -6.39 -16.84
CA TYR A 93 -12.06 -6.20 -15.73
C TYR A 93 -12.59 -6.88 -14.48
N TYR A 94 -11.72 -7.66 -13.83
CA TYR A 94 -11.99 -8.33 -12.55
C TYR A 94 -10.86 -8.04 -11.58
N ARG A 95 -11.22 -7.74 -10.33
CA ARG A 95 -10.26 -7.46 -9.25
C ARG A 95 -10.34 -8.53 -8.19
N PHE A 96 -9.19 -9.07 -7.79
CA PHE A 96 -9.07 -9.78 -6.53
C PHE A 96 -8.41 -8.88 -5.48
N GLU A 97 -9.05 -8.82 -4.32
CA GLU A 97 -8.47 -8.18 -3.15
C GLU A 97 -9.01 -8.87 -1.90
N ARG A 98 -8.13 -9.56 -1.15
CA ARG A 98 -8.51 -10.19 0.12
C ARG A 98 -9.15 -9.15 1.04
N GLU A 99 -10.19 -9.58 1.75
CA GLU A 99 -10.76 -8.77 2.81
C GLU A 99 -9.72 -8.58 3.93
N GLU A 100 -9.31 -7.34 4.16
CA GLU A 100 -8.39 -7.01 5.25
C GLU A 100 -9.15 -6.93 6.56
N ILE A 101 -8.74 -7.74 7.55
CA ILE A 101 -9.22 -7.57 8.92
C ILE A 101 -8.61 -6.28 9.47
N LYS A 102 -9.43 -5.23 9.55
CA LYS A 102 -9.04 -3.95 10.16
C LYS A 102 -8.89 -4.16 11.68
N ILE A 103 -7.66 -4.03 12.18
CA ILE A 103 -7.41 -3.93 13.63
C ILE A 103 -7.59 -2.46 13.99
N ASN A 104 -8.64 -2.15 14.76
CA ASN A 104 -8.91 -0.80 15.22
C ASN A 104 -8.42 -0.62 16.66
N PRO A 105 -7.57 0.37 16.94
CA PRO A 105 -7.18 0.74 18.31
C PRO A 105 -8.36 1.38 19.05
N LYS A 106 -8.22 1.60 20.35
CA LYS A 106 -9.26 2.21 21.20
C LYS A 106 -9.58 3.66 20.83
N LYS A 107 -8.58 4.40 20.34
CA LYS A 107 -8.71 5.79 19.89
C LYS A 107 -8.03 5.93 18.52
N TYR A 108 -8.78 6.29 17.50
CA TYR A 108 -8.22 6.59 16.20
C TYR A 108 -9.05 7.58 15.38
N SER A 109 -8.34 8.21 14.45
CA SER A 109 -8.87 8.94 13.32
C SER A 109 -8.30 8.34 12.03
N GLU A 110 -9.09 8.31 10.95
CA GLU A 110 -8.70 7.70 9.67
C GLU A 110 -8.82 8.73 8.55
N PHE A 111 -7.76 8.86 7.75
CA PHE A 111 -7.65 9.80 6.65
C PHE A 111 -7.20 9.07 5.39
N TYR A 112 -7.64 9.55 4.24
CA TYR A 112 -7.32 8.99 2.92
C TYR A 112 -6.39 9.90 2.10
N SER A 113 -6.13 11.11 2.62
CA SER A 113 -5.24 12.11 2.06
C SER A 113 -4.23 12.55 3.11
N ILE A 114 -2.96 12.67 2.70
CA ILE A 114 -1.91 13.21 3.56
C ILE A 114 -2.19 14.66 3.93
N ASP A 115 -2.77 15.45 3.02
CA ASP A 115 -3.01 16.87 3.24
C ASP A 115 -4.17 17.07 4.24
N GLU A 116 -5.21 16.24 4.19
CA GLU A 116 -6.29 16.24 5.19
C GLU A 116 -5.80 15.78 6.55
N LEU A 117 -4.95 14.75 6.59
CA LEU A 117 -4.31 14.28 7.81
C LEU A 117 -3.47 15.37 8.47
N ILE A 118 -2.65 16.08 7.69
CA ILE A 118 -1.82 17.19 8.19
C ILE A 118 -2.71 18.30 8.74
N LYS A 119 -3.75 18.70 8.01
CA LYS A 119 -4.70 19.71 8.48
C LYS A 119 -5.39 19.32 9.79
N TYR A 120 -5.72 18.04 9.96
CA TYR A 120 -6.22 17.54 11.23
C TYR A 120 -5.15 17.63 12.33
N CYS A 121 -3.94 17.14 12.06
CA CYS A 121 -2.82 17.23 13.01
C CYS A 121 -2.50 18.66 13.45
N GLU A 122 -2.68 19.66 12.59
CA GLU A 122 -2.50 21.08 12.92
C GLU A 122 -3.42 21.55 14.03
N THR A 123 -4.63 20.99 14.12
CA THR A 123 -5.61 21.31 15.18
C THR A 123 -5.27 20.68 16.54
N LEU A 124 -4.31 19.77 16.60
CA LEU A 124 -3.96 19.01 17.81
C LEU A 124 -2.83 19.66 18.61
N GLU A 125 -2.94 19.58 19.93
CA GLU A 125 -1.88 19.97 20.87
C GLU A 125 -1.08 18.75 21.36
N GLY A 126 0.24 18.89 21.46
CA GLY A 126 1.15 17.84 21.93
C GLY A 126 1.96 17.17 20.81
N ASN A 127 2.90 16.31 21.21
CA ASN A 127 3.86 15.71 20.27
C ASN A 127 3.23 14.57 19.45
N ILE A 128 3.63 14.47 18.19
CA ILE A 128 3.10 13.54 17.20
C ILE A 128 4.24 12.69 16.65
N LEU A 129 4.17 11.37 16.84
CA LEU A 129 5.11 10.43 16.24
C LEU A 129 4.67 10.06 14.82
N VAL A 130 5.40 10.49 13.80
CA VAL A 130 5.09 10.26 12.39
C VAL A 130 5.91 9.11 11.83
N THR A 131 5.23 8.04 11.40
CA THR A 131 5.85 6.79 10.92
C THR A 131 5.57 6.49 9.45
N LEU A 132 5.31 7.53 8.65
CA LEU A 132 5.02 7.43 7.21
C LEU A 132 6.27 7.33 6.32
N GLY A 133 7.47 7.40 6.93
CA GLY A 133 8.75 7.49 6.23
C GLY A 133 9.06 8.91 5.72
N SER A 134 10.11 9.04 4.91
CA SER A 134 10.63 10.34 4.48
C SER A 134 9.95 10.94 3.23
N ASN A 135 9.15 10.16 2.51
CA ASN A 135 8.58 10.59 1.23
C ASN A 135 7.58 11.75 1.36
N ASN A 136 6.95 11.88 2.53
CA ASN A 136 5.90 12.87 2.78
C ASN A 136 6.41 14.10 3.55
N ILE A 137 7.69 14.17 3.93
CA ILE A 137 8.22 15.25 4.78
C ILE A 137 7.94 16.63 4.18
N GLU A 138 8.13 16.77 2.87
CA GLU A 138 7.89 18.04 2.16
C GLU A 138 6.46 18.57 2.36
N ARG A 139 5.47 17.70 2.56
CA ARG A 139 4.08 18.10 2.80
C ARG A 139 3.88 18.81 4.13
N PHE A 140 4.79 18.62 5.09
CA PHE A 140 4.73 19.27 6.40
C PHE A 140 5.42 20.64 6.42
N LYS A 141 6.14 21.02 5.36
CA LYS A 141 7.03 22.20 5.36
C LYS A 141 6.32 23.52 5.70
N ASP A 142 5.03 23.62 5.35
CA ASP A 142 4.22 24.82 5.54
C ASP A 142 3.45 24.81 6.87
N SER A 143 3.63 23.77 7.69
CA SER A 143 2.94 23.66 8.98
C SER A 143 3.54 24.65 9.99
N GLU A 144 2.69 25.46 10.61
CA GLU A 144 3.12 26.52 11.55
C GLU A 144 3.83 25.98 12.80
N ASN A 145 3.60 24.70 13.15
CA ASN A 145 4.12 24.06 14.36
C ASN A 145 4.94 22.80 14.05
N LEU A 146 5.94 22.90 13.18
CA LEU A 146 6.80 21.78 12.78
C LEU A 146 7.47 21.04 13.96
N GLU A 147 7.75 21.75 15.05
CA GLU A 147 8.45 21.23 16.23
C GLU A 147 7.69 20.16 17.02
N LYS A 148 6.37 20.02 16.83
CA LYS A 148 5.57 18.97 17.49
C LYS A 148 5.66 17.62 16.77
N TYR A 149 6.14 17.59 15.53
CA TYR A 149 6.24 16.36 14.75
C TYR A 149 7.59 15.69 14.95
N TYR A 150 7.58 14.40 15.28
CA TYR A 150 8.78 13.57 15.37
C TYR A 150 8.73 12.52 14.27
N PHE A 151 9.67 12.58 13.32
CA PHE A 151 9.67 11.72 12.15
C PHE A 151 10.55 10.50 12.39
N ARG A 152 9.94 9.31 12.29
CA ARG A 152 10.69 8.05 12.25
C ARG A 152 10.99 7.66 10.81
N ILE A 153 12.27 7.69 10.45
CA ILE A 153 12.78 7.42 9.09
C ILE A 153 13.83 6.32 9.10
N LEU A 154 14.14 5.75 7.93
CA LEU A 154 15.28 4.84 7.82
C LEU A 154 16.60 5.59 8.10
N PRO A 155 17.62 4.92 8.64
CA PRO A 155 18.90 5.53 8.97
C PRO A 155 19.79 5.70 7.73
N LYS A 156 19.26 6.40 6.72
CA LYS A 156 20.01 6.79 5.52
C LYS A 156 20.29 8.29 5.55
N TRP A 157 21.52 8.66 5.19
CA TRP A 157 21.98 10.04 5.24
C TRP A 157 21.11 10.98 4.38
N ASP A 158 20.66 10.53 3.22
CA ASP A 158 19.83 11.30 2.29
C ASP A 158 18.43 11.57 2.87
N MET A 159 17.90 10.64 3.68
CA MET A 159 16.63 10.84 4.37
C MET A 159 16.74 11.82 5.53
N VAL A 160 17.82 11.75 6.31
CA VAL A 160 18.09 12.72 7.38
C VAL A 160 18.30 14.11 6.80
N LYS A 161 19.12 14.23 5.75
CA LYS A 161 19.33 15.48 5.01
C LYS A 161 18.02 16.07 4.52
N ARG A 162 17.12 15.25 3.97
CA ARG A 162 15.80 15.68 3.51
C ARG A 162 14.95 16.24 4.65
N CYS A 163 14.98 15.66 5.85
CA CYS A 163 14.30 16.24 7.02
C CYS A 163 14.80 17.67 7.30
N GLU A 164 16.12 17.84 7.34
CA GLU A 164 16.74 19.14 7.64
C GLU A 164 16.45 20.20 6.55
N GLU A 165 16.46 19.80 5.28
CA GLU A 165 16.12 20.66 4.13
C GLU A 165 14.69 21.22 4.22
N PHE A 166 13.77 20.51 4.87
CA PHE A 166 12.39 20.95 5.10
C PHE A 166 12.14 21.48 6.53
N GLY A 167 13.20 21.86 7.24
CA GLY A 167 13.10 22.56 8.52
C GLY A 167 12.81 21.68 9.73
N ILE A 168 12.89 20.35 9.60
CA ILE A 168 12.76 19.44 10.74
C ILE A 168 14.06 19.49 11.55
N LEU A 169 13.95 19.86 12.83
CA LEU A 169 15.10 19.93 13.71
C LEU A 169 15.68 18.54 13.99
N PRO A 170 17.01 18.40 14.19
CA PRO A 170 17.62 17.11 14.49
C PRO A 170 17.00 16.35 15.68
N LYS A 171 16.56 17.06 16.72
CA LYS A 171 15.87 16.47 17.89
C LYS A 171 14.53 15.79 17.54
N ASN A 172 13.93 16.18 16.41
CA ASN A 172 12.66 15.68 15.90
C ASN A 172 12.84 14.52 14.90
N ILE A 173 14.06 14.02 14.72
CA ILE A 173 14.37 12.94 13.76
C ILE A 173 14.75 11.67 14.54
N ILE A 174 14.01 10.59 14.29
CA ILE A 174 14.31 9.24 14.81
C ILE A 174 14.73 8.36 13.64
N ALA A 175 16.04 8.26 13.41
CA ALA A 175 16.61 7.48 12.32
C ALA A 175 16.86 6.02 12.75
N MET A 176 15.94 5.11 12.44
CA MET A 176 16.00 3.70 12.86
C MET A 176 15.37 2.76 11.82
N GLN A 177 15.89 1.53 11.73
CA GLN A 177 15.34 0.47 10.87
C GLN A 177 14.53 -0.54 11.68
N GLY A 178 13.29 -0.79 11.27
CA GLY A 178 12.43 -1.82 11.85
C GLY A 178 12.69 -3.24 11.30
N PRO A 179 11.86 -4.23 11.63
CA PRO A 179 10.58 -4.11 12.34
C PRO A 179 10.74 -3.67 13.80
N PHE A 180 9.74 -2.96 14.33
CA PHE A 180 9.75 -2.46 15.71
C PHE A 180 8.82 -3.30 16.58
N THR A 181 9.32 -3.71 17.75
CA THR A 181 8.50 -4.38 18.77
C THR A 181 7.54 -3.39 19.42
N GLN A 182 6.49 -3.91 20.08
CA GLN A 182 5.59 -3.10 20.89
C GLN A 182 6.38 -2.26 21.92
N ASN A 183 7.30 -2.88 22.68
CA ASN A 183 8.11 -2.18 23.68
C ASN A 183 8.93 -1.03 23.09
N MET A 184 9.46 -1.19 21.88
CA MET A 184 10.22 -0.12 21.22
C MET A 184 9.31 1.04 20.82
N ASN A 185 8.11 0.77 20.30
CA ASN A 185 7.10 1.81 20.04
C ASN A 185 6.71 2.55 21.33
N GLU A 186 6.46 1.80 22.42
CA GLU A 186 6.15 2.35 23.74
C GLU A 186 7.25 3.27 24.26
N ALA A 187 8.51 2.83 24.18
CA ALA A 187 9.66 3.62 24.63
C ALA A 187 9.82 4.92 23.82
N MET A 188 9.62 4.86 22.50
CA MET A 188 9.64 6.08 21.67
C MET A 188 8.50 7.04 22.03
N ILE A 189 7.29 6.53 22.24
CA ILE A 189 6.13 7.33 22.67
C ILE A 189 6.43 8.06 23.99
N GLU A 190 6.99 7.35 24.96
CA GLU A 190 7.37 7.92 26.26
C GLU A 190 8.51 8.94 26.15
N GLN A 191 9.57 8.61 25.42
CA GLN A 191 10.77 9.44 25.29
C GLN A 191 10.47 10.83 24.74
N ILE A 192 9.48 10.94 23.85
CA ILE A 192 9.09 12.21 23.24
C ILE A 192 7.76 12.75 23.79
N ASP A 193 7.17 12.13 24.82
CA ASP A 193 5.82 12.44 25.32
C ASP A 193 4.76 12.58 24.21
N ALA A 194 4.74 11.63 23.27
CA ALA A 194 3.80 11.64 22.16
C ALA A 194 2.35 11.47 22.67
N LYS A 195 1.43 12.27 22.13
CA LYS A 195 -0.02 12.14 22.34
C LYS A 195 -0.73 11.50 21.15
N TYR A 196 -0.06 11.45 20.00
CA TYR A 196 -0.59 10.90 18.76
C TYR A 196 0.46 10.10 18.00
N PHE A 197 -0.01 9.08 17.28
CA PHE A 197 0.83 8.20 16.47
C PHE A 197 0.30 8.14 15.05
N VAL A 198 1.00 8.79 14.11
CA VAL A 198 0.64 8.76 12.69
C VAL A 198 1.27 7.54 12.02
N THR A 199 0.46 6.70 11.38
CA THR A 199 0.96 5.51 10.66
C THR A 199 0.13 5.16 9.43
N LYS A 200 0.74 4.44 8.48
CA LYS A 200 -0.01 3.87 7.34
C LYS A 200 -0.81 2.66 7.82
N ARG A 201 -2.03 2.52 7.32
CA ARG A 201 -2.83 1.31 7.49
C ARG A 201 -2.22 0.21 6.62
N ALA A 202 -1.69 -0.83 7.25
CA ALA A 202 -0.83 -1.87 6.67
C ALA A 202 -1.45 -3.29 6.72
N GLY A 203 -2.65 -3.41 7.30
CA GLY A 203 -3.28 -4.68 7.62
C GLY A 203 -2.47 -5.48 8.65
N ASN A 204 -2.55 -6.81 8.59
CA ASN A 204 -1.83 -7.68 9.52
C ASN A 204 -0.31 -7.80 9.24
N THR A 205 0.21 -7.01 8.30
CA THR A 205 1.62 -7.03 7.86
C THR A 205 2.36 -5.75 8.28
N GLY A 206 3.67 -5.84 8.50
CA GLY A 206 4.50 -4.63 8.71
C GLY A 206 4.43 -4.01 10.12
N GLY A 207 4.04 -4.79 11.12
CA GLY A 207 4.10 -4.40 12.53
C GLY A 207 2.99 -3.44 12.97
N GLU A 208 1.83 -3.45 12.30
CA GLU A 208 0.68 -2.61 12.67
C GLU A 208 0.15 -2.96 14.07
N ARG A 209 0.06 -4.26 14.40
CA ARG A 209 -0.39 -4.71 15.71
C ARG A 209 0.51 -4.19 16.83
N GLU A 210 1.84 -4.26 16.68
CA GLU A 210 2.79 -3.76 17.67
C GLU A 210 2.70 -2.24 17.87
N LYS A 211 2.28 -1.48 16.85
CA LYS A 211 2.02 -0.03 17.00
C LYS A 211 0.70 0.21 17.73
N ILE A 212 -0.36 -0.48 17.33
CA ILE A 212 -1.69 -0.39 17.92
C ILE A 212 -1.63 -0.74 19.41
N ASP A 213 -1.04 -1.88 19.76
CA ASP A 213 -0.92 -2.34 21.15
C ASP A 213 -0.12 -1.36 22.01
N ALA A 214 0.93 -0.76 21.45
CA ALA A 214 1.70 0.28 22.12
C ALA A 214 0.86 1.55 22.36
N CYS A 215 0.10 2.00 21.34
CA CYS A 215 -0.74 3.18 21.45
C CYS A 215 -1.88 2.98 22.46
N ASP A 216 -2.54 1.82 22.42
CA ASP A 216 -3.60 1.45 23.34
C ASP A 216 -3.10 1.33 24.79
N ARG A 217 -1.87 0.84 25.00
CA ARG A 217 -1.27 0.78 26.34
C ARG A 217 -0.88 2.17 26.84
N LYS A 218 -0.37 3.05 25.97
CA LYS A 218 -0.02 4.44 26.34
C LYS A 218 -1.23 5.39 26.35
N GLY A 219 -2.40 4.93 25.90
CA GLY A 219 -3.64 5.70 25.89
C GLY A 219 -3.68 6.84 24.87
N ILE A 220 -2.80 6.79 23.87
CA ILE A 220 -2.63 7.80 22.82
C ILE A 220 -3.50 7.47 21.60
N GLU A 221 -3.78 8.47 20.77
CA GLU A 221 -4.60 8.27 19.57
C GLU A 221 -3.74 7.89 18.36
N VAL A 222 -4.23 6.91 17.58
CA VAL A 222 -3.61 6.53 16.31
C VAL A 222 -4.27 7.29 15.17
N ILE A 223 -3.46 7.94 14.34
CA ILE A 223 -3.93 8.66 13.15
C ILE A 223 -3.50 7.84 11.94
N PHE A 224 -4.47 7.19 11.30
CA PHE A 224 -4.21 6.36 10.13
C PHE A 224 -4.22 7.20 8.85
N LEU A 225 -3.20 6.99 8.02
CA LEU A 225 -3.28 7.24 6.59
C LEU A 225 -3.63 5.92 5.92
N ASP A 226 -4.88 5.76 5.52
CA ASP A 226 -5.37 4.64 4.72
C ASP A 226 -5.27 4.97 3.22
N ARG A 227 -5.36 3.95 2.37
CA ARG A 227 -5.40 4.11 0.92
C ARG A 227 -6.78 4.60 0.48
N PRO A 228 -6.87 5.54 -0.49
CA PRO A 228 -8.15 5.95 -1.03
C PRO A 228 -8.99 4.76 -1.46
N ALA A 229 -10.28 4.78 -1.13
CA ALA A 229 -11.20 3.76 -1.62
C ALA A 229 -11.29 3.88 -3.16
N MET A 230 -10.88 2.82 -3.86
CA MET A 230 -11.08 2.71 -5.31
C MET A 230 -12.29 1.83 -5.56
N ARG A 231 -13.18 2.26 -6.45
CA ARG A 231 -14.29 1.42 -6.90
C ARG A 231 -13.78 0.49 -8.00
N TYR A 232 -13.46 -0.74 -7.63
CA TYR A 232 -13.05 -1.77 -8.59
C TYR A 232 -14.27 -2.42 -9.26
N PRO A 233 -14.31 -2.52 -10.60
CA PRO A 233 -15.28 -3.36 -11.30
C PRO A 233 -15.10 -4.84 -10.92
N ASN A 234 -16.22 -5.54 -10.71
CA ASN A 234 -16.26 -6.99 -10.45
C ASN A 234 -15.26 -7.49 -9.38
N GLN A 235 -15.13 -6.76 -8.27
CA GLN A 235 -14.24 -7.15 -7.16
C GLN A 235 -14.73 -8.44 -6.48
N SER A 236 -13.79 -9.34 -6.16
CA SER A 236 -13.98 -10.53 -5.33
C SER A 236 -12.98 -10.53 -4.18
N ASN A 237 -13.39 -11.08 -3.04
CA ASN A 237 -12.55 -11.17 -1.84
C ASN A 237 -11.93 -12.57 -1.64
N THR A 238 -12.44 -13.58 -2.35
CA THR A 238 -11.88 -14.93 -2.41
C THR A 238 -11.48 -15.29 -3.85
N ILE A 239 -10.50 -16.20 -3.98
CA ILE A 239 -10.05 -16.69 -5.29
C ILE A 239 -11.17 -17.48 -5.99
N ASP A 240 -11.97 -18.24 -5.23
CA ASP A 240 -13.04 -19.04 -5.79
C ASP A 240 -14.16 -18.15 -6.35
N GLU A 241 -14.57 -17.10 -5.63
CA GLU A 241 -15.50 -16.08 -6.16
C GLU A 241 -14.96 -15.36 -7.39
N LEU A 242 -13.65 -15.12 -7.47
CA LEU A 242 -13.04 -14.50 -8.64
C LEU A 242 -13.18 -15.43 -9.86
N ILE A 243 -12.84 -16.72 -9.70
CA ILE A 243 -12.92 -17.72 -10.75
C ILE A 243 -14.35 -17.84 -11.26
N GLU A 244 -15.33 -17.99 -10.37
CA GLU A 244 -16.75 -18.08 -10.74
C GLU A 244 -17.19 -16.88 -11.58
N LYS A 245 -16.81 -15.65 -11.20
CA LYS A 245 -17.16 -14.44 -11.95
C LYS A 245 -16.51 -14.35 -13.33
N ILE A 246 -15.31 -14.92 -13.51
CA ILE A 246 -14.60 -14.91 -14.80
C ILE A 246 -15.22 -15.93 -15.76
N GLU A 247 -15.71 -17.05 -15.25
CA GLU A 247 -16.26 -18.15 -16.05
C GLU A 247 -17.74 -17.97 -16.42
N LEU A 248 -18.43 -17.00 -15.81
CA LEU A 248 -19.78 -16.53 -16.18
C LEU A 248 -19.79 -15.56 -17.38
#